data_AF-A0A373NEC3-F1
#
_entry.id   AF-A0A373NEC3-F1
#
_cell.length_a   1.000
_cell.length_b   1.000
_cell.length_c   1.000
_cell.angle_alpha   90.00
_cell.angle_beta   90.00
_cell.angle_gamma   90.00
#
_symmetry.space_group_name_H-M   'P 1'
#
loop_
_entity.id
_entity.type
_entity.pdbx_description
1 polymer ?
#
loop_
_entity_poly.entity_id
_entity_poly.type
_entity_poly.pdbx_seq_one_letter_code
_entity_poly.pdbx_strand_id
1 'polypeptide(L)'
;MSEGYEYNLLTQELLLQGYTAEHYPDYVRIGNGRLGKSPLENSCGGFIYTKDYLEKKAFMSGCGLYVSWEKCINDIDYLEETFCFENDNVVFRCPWHKKNCEQNHPLLREDNFGFCACHMVSDYQYEKSAEYLENQADQKKEELFQKFKEQHKNCICKMHMSYNYEKQEWSLQYDPMRCMCGPGEYCMLRGRPLSKKTGNIYYDLKVSTIRKDDTFFAGEPIVTITRGKKFLQSKVSVDICEEIVKRKQEDIFNKEWWNGYSMQALYDPDLKMEILNVRVATRLTRDKAQDIEDEKAGIYIGYEADFAKAKKKWKQKRKEKRLEQAKRKVVKKGWESLNDTEQRFMKKRLSAEQIEALQQEWVTANEHKDEAEQLTLDL
;
A
#
# COMPACT_ATOMS: atom_id res chain seq x y z
N MET A 1 -7.78 43.79 -14.71
CA MET A 1 -8.37 42.44 -14.71
C MET A 1 -7.26 41.52 -15.18
N SER A 2 -6.76 40.63 -14.34
CA SER A 2 -5.75 39.66 -14.76
C SER A 2 -6.38 38.70 -15.77
N GLU A 3 -5.77 38.59 -16.94
CA GLU A 3 -6.15 37.68 -18.01
C GLU A 3 -6.27 36.24 -17.46
N GLY A 4 -7.45 35.62 -17.62
CA GLY A 4 -7.62 34.17 -17.49
C GLY A 4 -8.46 33.63 -16.31
N TYR A 5 -9.17 34.45 -15.52
CA TYR A 5 -10.10 33.93 -14.50
C TYR A 5 -11.54 33.97 -15.00
N GLU A 6 -12.16 32.80 -15.17
CA GLU A 6 -13.53 32.63 -15.65
C GLU A 6 -14.46 32.20 -14.50
N TYR A 7 -15.59 32.89 -14.35
CA TYR A 7 -16.63 32.52 -13.38
C TYR A 7 -17.43 31.31 -13.88
N ASN A 8 -17.87 30.44 -12.99
CA ASN A 8 -18.80 29.36 -13.33
C ASN A 8 -20.16 29.93 -13.80
N LEU A 9 -20.93 29.14 -14.55
CA LEU A 9 -22.18 29.61 -15.18
C LEU A 9 -23.19 30.12 -14.15
N LEU A 10 -23.34 29.42 -13.02
CA LEU A 10 -24.16 29.87 -11.88
C LEU A 10 -23.79 31.28 -11.41
N THR A 11 -22.49 31.56 -11.28
CA THR A 11 -22.01 32.85 -10.80
C THR A 11 -22.25 33.94 -11.82
N GLN A 12 -22.03 33.66 -13.11
CA GLN A 12 -22.35 34.59 -14.19
C GLN A 12 -23.84 34.95 -14.17
N GLU A 13 -24.72 33.96 -14.03
CA GLU A 13 -26.16 34.17 -13.96
C GLU A 13 -26.58 34.99 -12.74
N LEU A 14 -26.08 34.66 -11.54
CA LEU A 14 -26.41 35.39 -10.31
C LEU A 14 -25.93 36.84 -10.35
N LEU A 15 -24.75 37.11 -10.92
CA LEU A 15 -24.24 38.47 -11.11
C LEU A 15 -25.12 39.26 -12.09
N LEU A 16 -25.61 38.63 -13.17
CA LEU A 16 -26.57 39.26 -14.10
C LEU A 16 -27.91 39.57 -13.43
N GLN A 17 -28.35 38.76 -12.48
CA GLN A 17 -29.54 39.00 -11.67
C GLN A 17 -29.32 40.09 -10.59
N GLY A 18 -28.10 40.59 -10.43
CA GLY A 18 -27.77 41.67 -9.49
C GLY A 18 -27.34 41.20 -8.09
N TYR A 19 -27.11 39.90 -7.91
CA TYR A 19 -26.55 39.39 -6.65
C TYR A 19 -25.08 39.75 -6.51
N THR A 20 -24.62 39.87 -5.27
CA THR A 20 -23.24 40.24 -4.92
C THR A 20 -22.66 39.27 -3.90
N ALA A 21 -21.35 39.35 -3.65
CA ALA A 21 -20.70 38.55 -2.60
C ALA A 21 -21.26 38.81 -1.18
N GLU A 22 -21.97 39.92 -0.98
CA GLU A 22 -22.57 40.32 0.30
C GLU A 22 -24.07 39.99 0.35
N HIS A 23 -24.72 39.88 -0.80
CA HIS A 23 -26.15 39.59 -0.93
C HIS A 23 -26.39 38.59 -2.06
N TYR A 24 -26.59 37.32 -1.67
CA TYR A 24 -26.82 36.20 -2.59
C TYR A 24 -27.91 35.27 -2.02
N PRO A 25 -28.52 34.41 -2.86
CA PRO A 25 -29.58 33.51 -2.42
C PRO A 25 -29.13 32.49 -1.37
N ASP A 26 -30.06 32.01 -0.56
CA ASP A 26 -29.82 31.01 0.50
C ASP A 26 -29.45 29.61 -0.04
N TYR A 27 -29.78 29.32 -1.29
CA TYR A 27 -29.44 28.06 -1.95
C TYR A 27 -28.00 28.00 -2.50
N VAL A 28 -27.22 29.07 -2.37
CA VAL A 28 -25.80 29.10 -2.74
C VAL A 28 -24.92 29.55 -1.58
N ARG A 29 -23.63 29.25 -1.69
CA ARG A 29 -22.58 29.74 -0.78
C ARG A 29 -21.35 30.14 -1.59
N ILE A 30 -20.47 30.92 -0.98
CA ILE A 30 -19.20 31.27 -1.61
C ILE A 30 -18.27 30.05 -1.63
N GLY A 31 -17.66 29.79 -2.79
CA GLY A 31 -16.68 28.73 -2.98
C GLY A 31 -15.43 28.89 -2.10
N ASN A 32 -14.76 27.76 -1.84
CA ASN A 32 -13.52 27.76 -1.08
C ASN A 32 -12.32 28.14 -1.96
N GLY A 33 -11.17 28.40 -1.35
CA GLY A 33 -9.91 28.59 -2.08
C GLY A 33 -9.82 29.94 -2.77
N ARG A 34 -9.96 31.03 -2.02
CA ARG A 34 -9.82 32.40 -2.54
C ARG A 34 -8.46 32.59 -3.24
N LEU A 35 -8.52 32.98 -4.51
CA LEU A 35 -7.36 33.24 -5.37
C LEU A 35 -7.13 34.75 -5.57
N GLY A 36 -8.18 35.55 -5.46
CA GLY A 36 -8.13 36.98 -5.78
C GLY A 36 -8.61 37.93 -4.68
N LYS A 37 -8.87 39.17 -5.09
CA LYS A 37 -9.31 40.24 -4.18
C LYS A 37 -10.78 40.12 -3.87
N SER A 38 -11.61 39.66 -4.80
CA SER A 38 -13.02 39.38 -4.54
C SER A 38 -13.19 38.02 -3.83
N PRO A 39 -14.15 37.86 -2.90
CA PRO A 39 -14.53 36.54 -2.39
C PRO A 39 -15.00 35.56 -3.47
N LEU A 40 -15.51 36.09 -4.60
CA LEU A 40 -15.95 35.29 -5.75
C LEU A 40 -14.80 34.84 -6.65
N GLU A 41 -13.60 35.42 -6.50
CA GLU A 41 -12.39 34.96 -7.19
C GLU A 41 -11.78 33.80 -6.37
N ASN A 42 -12.30 32.59 -6.55
CA ASN A 42 -11.97 31.38 -5.82
C ASN A 42 -11.79 30.16 -6.73
N SER A 43 -11.26 29.06 -6.20
CA SER A 43 -10.95 27.87 -7.01
C SER A 43 -12.17 27.18 -7.62
N CYS A 44 -13.39 27.49 -7.15
CA CYS A 44 -14.63 26.91 -7.64
C CYS A 44 -15.33 27.77 -8.70
N GLY A 45 -14.73 28.90 -9.11
CA GLY A 45 -15.34 29.81 -10.09
C GLY A 45 -16.45 30.70 -9.53
N GLY A 46 -16.55 30.88 -8.20
CA GLY A 46 -17.50 31.82 -7.58
C GLY A 46 -18.45 31.20 -6.57
N PHE A 47 -19.76 31.35 -6.77
CA PHE A 47 -20.81 30.72 -5.99
C PHE A 47 -20.88 29.22 -6.29
N ILE A 48 -21.24 28.44 -5.28
CA ILE A 48 -21.50 27.01 -5.38
C ILE A 48 -22.83 26.67 -4.73
N TYR A 49 -23.51 25.65 -5.22
CA TYR A 49 -24.78 25.23 -4.63
C TYR A 49 -24.60 24.70 -3.21
N THR A 50 -25.60 24.91 -2.36
CA THR A 50 -25.65 24.25 -1.05
C THR A 50 -26.02 22.78 -1.23
N LYS A 51 -25.51 21.94 -0.33
CA LYS A 51 -25.83 20.50 -0.33
C LYS A 51 -27.35 20.27 -0.21
N ASP A 52 -28.01 21.00 0.68
CA ASP A 52 -29.47 20.93 0.90
C ASP A 52 -30.28 21.31 -0.35
N TYR A 53 -29.73 22.16 -1.21
CA TYR A 53 -30.33 22.49 -2.50
C TYR A 53 -30.18 21.33 -3.47
N LEU A 54 -28.97 20.80 -3.63
CA LEU A 54 -28.68 19.68 -4.53
C LEU A 54 -29.45 18.40 -4.15
N GLU A 55 -29.65 18.14 -2.85
CA GLU A 55 -30.45 17.02 -2.34
C GLU A 55 -31.91 17.02 -2.82
N LYS A 56 -32.46 18.20 -3.13
CA LYS A 56 -33.83 18.37 -3.62
C LYS A 56 -33.92 18.36 -5.14
N LYS A 57 -32.79 18.28 -5.83
CA LYS A 57 -32.70 18.34 -7.28
C LYS A 57 -32.47 16.96 -7.87
N ALA A 58 -32.89 16.82 -9.10
CA ALA A 58 -32.67 15.65 -9.91
C ALA A 58 -31.72 16.02 -11.04
N PHE A 59 -31.04 15.02 -11.59
CA PHE A 59 -30.19 15.20 -12.75
C PHE A 59 -30.62 14.25 -13.84
N MET A 60 -30.47 14.66 -15.09
CA MET A 60 -30.80 13.84 -16.24
C MET A 60 -29.68 13.91 -17.27
N SER A 61 -29.25 12.74 -17.71
CA SER A 61 -28.28 12.61 -18.81
C SER A 61 -28.92 12.98 -20.15
N GLY A 62 -28.09 13.31 -21.14
CA GLY A 62 -28.57 13.59 -22.50
C GLY A 62 -29.36 12.45 -23.16
N CYS A 63 -29.19 11.21 -22.69
CA CYS A 63 -29.97 10.04 -23.17
C CYS A 63 -31.27 9.79 -22.38
N GLY A 64 -31.63 10.65 -21.42
CA GLY A 64 -32.88 10.56 -20.66
C GLY A 64 -32.83 9.68 -19.41
N LEU A 65 -31.64 9.27 -18.96
CA LEU A 65 -31.47 8.54 -17.70
C LEU A 65 -31.41 9.53 -16.53
N TYR A 66 -32.25 9.31 -15.52
CA TYR A 66 -32.25 10.12 -14.29
C TYR A 66 -31.14 9.69 -13.34
N VAL A 67 -30.58 10.63 -12.59
CA VAL A 67 -29.47 10.42 -11.66
C VAL A 67 -29.69 11.27 -10.40
N SER A 68 -29.50 10.66 -9.24
CA SER A 68 -29.44 11.34 -7.95
C SER A 68 -28.15 12.13 -7.82
N TRP A 69 -28.21 13.26 -7.14
CA TRP A 69 -27.04 14.09 -6.85
C TRP A 69 -25.88 13.29 -6.19
N GLU A 70 -26.19 12.26 -5.38
CA GLU A 70 -25.18 11.42 -4.70
C GLU A 70 -24.32 10.59 -5.66
N LYS A 71 -24.85 10.29 -6.85
CA LYS A 71 -24.18 9.50 -7.88
C LYS A 71 -23.40 10.37 -8.87
N CYS A 72 -23.66 11.67 -8.84
CA CYS A 72 -22.92 12.65 -9.62
C CYS A 72 -21.51 12.86 -9.02
N ILE A 73 -20.55 13.06 -9.90
CA ILE A 73 -19.15 13.34 -9.59
C ILE A 73 -18.91 14.79 -10.00
N ASN A 74 -18.62 15.61 -8.99
CA ASN A 74 -18.37 17.04 -9.13
C ASN A 74 -16.88 17.34 -9.27
N ASP A 75 -16.55 18.55 -9.70
CA ASP A 75 -15.20 19.12 -9.72
C ASP A 75 -14.20 18.29 -10.53
N ILE A 76 -14.62 17.86 -11.72
CA ILE A 76 -13.72 17.20 -12.68
C ILE A 76 -13.29 18.22 -13.72
N ASP A 77 -12.00 18.55 -13.71
CA ASP A 77 -11.39 19.32 -14.79
C ASP A 77 -10.92 18.36 -15.89
N TYR A 78 -11.40 18.56 -17.11
CA TYR A 78 -10.99 17.80 -18.27
C TYR A 78 -10.82 18.70 -19.49
N LEU A 79 -9.58 18.75 -20.00
CA LEU A 79 -9.15 19.70 -21.03
C LEU A 79 -9.40 21.15 -20.59
N GLU A 80 -10.27 21.86 -21.29
CA GLU A 80 -10.59 23.27 -21.04
C GLU A 80 -11.96 23.44 -20.35
N GLU A 81 -12.58 22.34 -19.92
CA GLU A 81 -13.89 22.37 -19.26
C GLU A 81 -13.84 21.79 -17.84
N THR A 82 -14.49 22.48 -16.92
CA THR A 82 -14.79 22.00 -15.57
C THR A 82 -16.20 21.45 -15.54
N PHE A 83 -16.31 20.15 -15.24
CA PHE A 83 -17.56 19.43 -15.05
C PHE A 83 -17.99 19.54 -13.59
N CYS A 84 -19.02 20.35 -13.35
CA CYS A 84 -19.57 20.59 -12.02
C CYS A 84 -21.07 20.91 -12.04
N PHE A 85 -21.69 20.92 -10.86
CA PHE A 85 -23.10 21.31 -10.73
C PHE A 85 -23.34 22.75 -11.18
N GLU A 86 -22.40 23.64 -10.87
CA GLU A 86 -22.49 25.09 -11.15
C GLU A 86 -22.43 25.43 -12.63
N ASN A 87 -21.86 24.54 -13.45
CA ASN A 87 -21.80 24.65 -14.90
C ASN A 87 -22.90 23.83 -15.60
N ASP A 88 -23.85 23.28 -14.84
CA ASP A 88 -24.93 22.42 -15.34
C ASP A 88 -24.43 21.29 -16.26
N ASN A 89 -23.25 20.73 -15.98
CA ASN A 89 -22.64 19.69 -16.80
C ASN A 89 -22.05 18.56 -15.94
N VAL A 90 -22.49 18.41 -14.69
CA VAL A 90 -21.97 17.40 -13.77
C VAL A 90 -21.99 16.00 -14.38
N VAL A 91 -20.99 15.18 -14.08
CA VAL A 91 -20.86 13.85 -14.70
C VAL A 91 -21.24 12.73 -13.75
N PHE A 92 -21.65 11.58 -14.27
CA PHE A 92 -21.78 10.35 -13.52
C PHE A 92 -21.19 9.19 -14.32
N ARG A 93 -20.98 8.05 -13.66
CA ARG A 93 -20.53 6.83 -14.34
C ARG A 93 -21.73 6.12 -14.98
N CYS A 94 -21.76 6.04 -16.30
CA CYS A 94 -22.86 5.41 -17.02
C CYS A 94 -22.94 3.89 -16.71
N PRO A 95 -24.08 3.37 -16.22
CA PRO A 95 -24.25 1.95 -15.93
C PRO A 95 -24.05 1.03 -17.14
N TRP A 96 -24.28 1.53 -18.35
CA TRP A 96 -24.13 0.75 -19.57
C TRP A 96 -22.70 0.69 -20.10
N HIS A 97 -21.77 1.48 -19.55
CA HIS A 97 -20.39 1.58 -20.03
C HIS A 97 -20.26 1.75 -21.56
N LYS A 98 -21.26 2.38 -22.20
CA LYS A 98 -21.26 2.58 -23.65
C LYS A 98 -20.17 3.58 -24.02
N LYS A 99 -19.17 3.09 -24.75
CA LYS A 99 -18.17 3.94 -25.41
C LYS A 99 -18.85 4.70 -26.56
N ASN A 100 -18.46 5.95 -26.78
CA ASN A 100 -18.92 6.78 -27.91
C ASN A 100 -20.45 7.00 -27.96
N CYS A 101 -21.08 7.36 -26.84
CA CYS A 101 -22.49 7.74 -26.84
C CYS A 101 -22.69 9.09 -27.56
N GLU A 102 -23.42 9.10 -28.68
CA GLU A 102 -23.71 10.34 -29.45
C GLU A 102 -24.51 11.38 -28.64
N GLN A 103 -25.29 10.94 -27.67
CA GLN A 103 -26.08 11.80 -26.78
C GLN A 103 -25.27 12.35 -25.60
N ASN A 104 -23.98 12.01 -25.50
CA ASN A 104 -23.10 12.49 -24.44
C ASN A 104 -22.31 13.75 -24.86
N HIS A 105 -21.77 14.46 -23.87
CA HIS A 105 -20.92 15.63 -24.07
C HIS A 105 -19.76 15.29 -25.02
N PRO A 106 -19.48 16.11 -26.06
CA PRO A 106 -18.46 15.80 -27.07
C PRO A 106 -17.10 15.39 -26.49
N LEU A 107 -16.64 16.08 -25.44
CA LEU A 107 -15.35 15.79 -24.77
C LEU A 107 -15.33 14.42 -24.07
N LEU A 108 -16.49 13.92 -23.64
CA LEU A 108 -16.62 12.65 -22.93
C LEU A 108 -16.92 11.47 -23.87
N ARG A 109 -17.09 11.71 -25.19
CA ARG A 109 -17.42 10.66 -26.16
C ARG A 109 -16.23 9.73 -26.38
N GLU A 110 -15.05 10.30 -26.55
CA GLU A 110 -13.80 9.58 -26.84
C GLU A 110 -13.15 8.99 -25.57
N ASP A 111 -13.72 9.33 -24.41
CA ASP A 111 -13.11 9.06 -23.12
C ASP A 111 -13.43 7.62 -22.64
N ASN A 112 -12.40 6.85 -22.32
CA ASN A 112 -12.54 5.43 -21.95
C ASN A 112 -13.12 5.21 -20.54
N PHE A 113 -13.40 6.27 -19.79
CA PHE A 113 -13.84 6.20 -18.39
C PHE A 113 -15.36 5.96 -18.25
N GLY A 114 -16.13 6.08 -19.34
CA GLY A 114 -17.57 5.84 -19.33
C GLY A 114 -18.35 6.90 -18.53
N PHE A 115 -17.85 8.12 -18.48
CA PHE A 115 -18.55 9.26 -17.88
C PHE A 115 -19.61 9.79 -18.82
N CYS A 116 -20.74 10.22 -18.25
CA CYS A 116 -21.80 10.86 -18.99
C CYS A 116 -22.20 12.15 -18.28
N ALA A 117 -22.32 13.24 -19.05
CA ALA A 117 -22.77 14.52 -18.53
C ALA A 117 -24.28 14.51 -18.27
N CYS A 118 -24.67 15.19 -17.20
CA CYS A 118 -26.03 15.36 -16.74
C CYS A 118 -26.33 16.84 -16.48
N HIS A 119 -27.60 17.16 -16.67
CA HIS A 119 -28.17 18.49 -16.46
C HIS A 119 -29.20 18.45 -15.34
N MET A 120 -29.34 19.54 -14.61
CA MET A 120 -30.27 19.66 -13.49
C MET A 120 -31.73 19.70 -14.00
N VAL A 121 -32.60 18.90 -13.39
CA VAL A 121 -34.03 18.82 -13.69
C VAL A 121 -34.86 18.85 -12.41
N SER A 122 -36.16 19.17 -12.52
CA SER A 122 -37.05 19.29 -11.35
C SER A 122 -37.63 17.95 -10.88
N ASP A 123 -37.93 17.03 -11.81
CA ASP A 123 -38.77 15.87 -11.52
C ASP A 123 -38.00 14.56 -11.73
N TYR A 124 -37.57 13.93 -10.64
CA TYR A 124 -36.89 12.63 -10.67
C TYR A 124 -37.86 11.48 -10.94
N GLN A 125 -37.56 10.62 -11.91
CA GLN A 125 -38.28 9.36 -12.14
C GLN A 125 -37.39 8.16 -11.82
N TYR A 126 -37.66 7.49 -10.71
CA TYR A 126 -36.85 6.36 -10.24
C TYR A 126 -36.83 5.20 -11.23
N GLU A 127 -37.95 4.83 -11.84
CA GLU A 127 -38.02 3.70 -12.78
C GLU A 127 -37.16 3.90 -14.04
N LYS A 128 -36.77 5.14 -14.33
CA LYS A 128 -35.91 5.52 -15.46
C LYS A 128 -34.55 6.01 -14.98
N SER A 129 -34.14 5.67 -13.77
CA SER A 129 -32.91 6.16 -13.19
C SER A 129 -31.76 5.17 -13.28
N ALA A 130 -30.54 5.69 -13.17
CA ALA A 130 -29.33 4.88 -13.06
C ALA A 130 -29.39 3.97 -11.83
N GLU A 131 -29.93 4.46 -10.72
CA GLU A 131 -30.07 3.71 -9.47
C GLU A 131 -31.01 2.52 -9.61
N TYR A 132 -32.09 2.66 -10.37
CA TYR A 132 -33.00 1.55 -10.64
C TYR A 132 -32.31 0.45 -11.46
N LEU A 133 -31.51 0.82 -12.47
CA LEU A 133 -30.72 -0.13 -13.25
C LEU A 133 -29.65 -0.83 -12.40
N GLU A 134 -28.96 -0.09 -11.53
CA GLU A 134 -28.01 -0.66 -10.56
C GLU A 134 -28.70 -1.63 -9.62
N ASN A 135 -29.86 -1.27 -9.06
CA ASN A 135 -30.62 -2.12 -8.16
C ASN A 135 -31.11 -3.40 -8.86
N GLN A 136 -31.56 -3.32 -10.12
CA GLN A 136 -31.87 -4.53 -10.90
C GLN A 136 -30.63 -5.41 -11.13
N ALA A 137 -29.47 -4.81 -11.41
CA ALA A 137 -28.24 -5.55 -11.60
C ALA A 137 -27.78 -6.23 -10.29
N ASP A 138 -27.91 -5.55 -9.16
CA ASP A 138 -27.59 -6.10 -7.83
C ASP A 138 -28.57 -7.22 -7.43
N GLN A 139 -29.86 -7.08 -7.73
CA GLN A 139 -30.84 -8.16 -7.54
C GLN A 139 -30.45 -9.41 -8.35
N LYS A 140 -30.16 -9.25 -9.66
CA LYS A 140 -29.69 -10.36 -10.51
C LYS A 140 -28.40 -10.97 -9.98
N LYS A 141 -27.46 -10.15 -9.52
CA LYS A 141 -26.19 -10.61 -8.95
C LYS A 141 -26.41 -11.44 -7.69
N GLU A 142 -27.34 -11.06 -6.83
CA GLU A 142 -27.71 -11.82 -5.63
C GLU A 142 -28.43 -13.13 -5.99
N GLU A 143 -29.33 -13.11 -6.97
CA GLU A 143 -29.96 -14.35 -7.48
C GLU A 143 -28.92 -15.33 -8.04
N LEU A 144 -27.97 -14.84 -8.83
CA LEU A 144 -26.86 -15.64 -9.35
C LEU A 144 -25.95 -16.14 -8.23
N PHE A 145 -25.76 -15.35 -7.17
CA PHE A 145 -25.00 -15.75 -6.00
C PHE A 145 -25.69 -16.90 -5.25
N GLN A 146 -27.01 -16.87 -5.08
CA GLN A 146 -27.76 -17.96 -4.46
C GLN A 146 -27.68 -19.24 -5.29
N LYS A 147 -27.87 -19.15 -6.61
CA LYS A 147 -27.69 -20.30 -7.53
C LYS A 147 -26.27 -20.88 -7.44
N PHE A 148 -25.25 -20.03 -7.41
CA PHE A 148 -23.87 -20.46 -7.27
C PHE A 148 -23.61 -21.16 -5.93
N LYS A 149 -24.18 -20.63 -4.84
CA LYS A 149 -24.09 -21.21 -3.50
C LYS A 149 -24.72 -22.61 -3.44
N GLU A 150 -25.87 -22.81 -4.10
CA GLU A 150 -26.52 -24.12 -4.22
C GLU A 150 -25.67 -25.11 -5.02
N GLN A 151 -25.15 -24.71 -6.18
CA GLN A 151 -24.27 -25.53 -7.02
C GLN A 151 -23.03 -26.03 -6.25
N HIS A 152 -22.48 -25.18 -5.38
CA HIS A 152 -21.31 -25.50 -4.55
C HIS A 152 -21.67 -26.10 -3.18
N LYS A 153 -22.92 -26.54 -2.94
CA LYS A 153 -23.38 -27.14 -1.68
C LYS A 153 -23.05 -26.31 -0.44
N ASN A 154 -23.18 -24.98 -0.54
CA ASN A 154 -22.80 -24.01 0.49
C ASN A 154 -21.30 -23.98 0.85
N CYS A 155 -20.43 -24.70 0.13
CA CYS A 155 -18.98 -24.71 0.37
C CYS A 155 -18.27 -23.55 -0.34
N ILE A 156 -18.70 -22.32 -0.04
CA ILE A 156 -18.19 -21.09 -0.67
C ILE A 156 -17.58 -20.15 0.37
N CYS A 157 -16.55 -19.39 -0.01
CA CYS A 157 -15.98 -18.34 0.84
C CYS A 157 -15.89 -17.04 0.08
N LYS A 158 -16.61 -16.03 0.56
CA LYS A 158 -16.69 -14.69 -0.04
C LYS A 158 -15.32 -14.06 -0.31
N MET A 159 -14.30 -14.40 0.47
CA MET A 159 -12.92 -13.92 0.26
C MET A 159 -12.27 -14.39 -1.05
N HIS A 160 -12.65 -15.55 -1.54
CA HIS A 160 -12.07 -16.18 -2.73
C HIS A 160 -13.03 -16.12 -3.93
N MET A 161 -14.10 -15.34 -3.79
CA MET A 161 -15.10 -15.16 -4.81
C MET A 161 -14.92 -13.82 -5.50
N SER A 162 -15.07 -13.83 -6.81
CA SER A 162 -15.11 -12.63 -7.64
C SER A 162 -16.28 -12.72 -8.58
N TYR A 163 -17.01 -11.61 -8.71
CA TYR A 163 -18.06 -11.47 -9.71
C TYR A 163 -17.49 -10.81 -10.95
N ASN A 164 -17.64 -11.46 -12.09
CA ASN A 164 -17.31 -10.86 -13.38
C ASN A 164 -18.55 -10.12 -13.90
N TYR A 165 -18.48 -8.79 -13.93
CA TYR A 165 -19.58 -7.93 -14.37
C TYR A 165 -19.89 -8.06 -15.87
N GLU A 166 -18.88 -8.34 -16.71
CA GLU A 166 -19.06 -8.50 -18.16
C GLU A 166 -19.77 -9.81 -18.50
N LYS A 167 -19.33 -10.91 -17.86
CA LYS A 167 -19.90 -12.25 -18.09
C LYS A 167 -21.14 -12.54 -17.25
N GLN A 168 -21.42 -11.71 -16.24
CA GLN A 168 -22.46 -11.94 -15.24
C GLN A 168 -22.31 -13.29 -14.53
N GLU A 169 -21.06 -13.66 -14.18
CA GLU A 169 -20.74 -14.96 -13.61
C GLU A 169 -19.96 -14.80 -12.30
N TRP A 170 -20.34 -15.60 -11.29
CA TRP A 170 -19.54 -15.78 -10.09
C TRP A 170 -18.43 -16.80 -10.36
N SER A 171 -17.23 -16.45 -9.92
CA SER A 171 -16.06 -17.32 -9.97
C SER A 171 -15.55 -17.57 -8.56
N LEU A 172 -15.15 -18.81 -8.29
CA LEU A 172 -14.50 -19.20 -7.03
C LEU A 172 -13.09 -19.67 -7.34
N GLN A 173 -12.12 -18.81 -7.05
CA GLN A 173 -10.70 -19.14 -7.17
C GLN A 173 -10.08 -19.10 -5.78
N TYR A 174 -10.02 -20.27 -5.14
CA TYR A 174 -9.35 -20.39 -3.85
C TYR A 174 -7.88 -19.98 -3.99
N ASP A 175 -7.38 -19.13 -3.10
CA ASP A 175 -5.96 -18.79 -3.00
C ASP A 175 -5.52 -18.98 -1.54
N PRO A 176 -4.77 -20.06 -1.22
CA PRO A 176 -4.36 -20.35 0.15
C PRO A 176 -3.51 -19.23 0.78
N MET A 177 -2.80 -18.44 -0.03
CA MET A 177 -1.94 -17.35 0.45
C MET A 177 -2.72 -16.14 0.93
N ARG A 178 -3.93 -15.93 0.40
CA ARG A 178 -4.87 -14.88 0.83
C ARG A 178 -5.85 -15.34 1.89
N CYS A 179 -5.82 -16.62 2.24
CA CYS A 179 -6.77 -17.20 3.19
C CYS A 179 -6.50 -16.69 4.61
N MET A 180 -7.51 -16.11 5.24
CA MET A 180 -7.42 -15.57 6.61
C MET A 180 -8.01 -16.50 7.68
N CYS A 181 -8.40 -17.72 7.32
CA CYS A 181 -8.99 -18.64 8.30
C CYS A 181 -7.98 -19.00 9.39
N GLY A 182 -8.40 -18.80 10.63
CA GLY A 182 -7.62 -19.09 11.82
C GLY A 182 -7.57 -20.59 12.17
N PRO A 183 -6.61 -21.01 13.00
CA PRO A 183 -6.53 -22.39 13.49
C PRO A 183 -7.78 -22.75 14.32
N GLY A 184 -8.43 -23.86 14.01
CA GLY A 184 -9.66 -24.29 14.69
C GLY A 184 -10.94 -23.63 14.21
N GLU A 185 -10.86 -22.63 13.33
CA GLU A 185 -12.05 -21.98 12.77
C GLU A 185 -12.76 -22.86 11.74
N TYR A 186 -14.07 -22.66 11.59
CA TYR A 186 -14.85 -23.34 10.56
C TYR A 186 -14.58 -22.75 9.18
N CYS A 187 -14.01 -23.57 8.29
CA CYS A 187 -13.73 -23.13 6.93
C CYS A 187 -14.95 -23.41 6.04
N MET A 188 -15.61 -22.34 5.58
CA MET A 188 -16.76 -22.47 4.68
C MET A 188 -16.42 -23.19 3.37
N LEU A 189 -15.20 -23.03 2.83
CA LEU A 189 -14.78 -23.77 1.62
C LEU A 189 -14.64 -25.28 1.85
N ARG A 190 -14.19 -25.69 3.03
CA ARG A 190 -13.94 -27.11 3.32
C ARG A 190 -15.12 -27.81 3.99
N GLY A 191 -16.12 -27.07 4.46
CA GLY A 191 -17.27 -27.63 5.19
C GLY A 191 -16.89 -28.31 6.50
N ARG A 192 -15.72 -27.97 7.08
CA ARG A 192 -15.20 -28.56 8.33
C ARG A 192 -14.33 -27.55 9.08
N PRO A 193 -14.16 -27.70 10.40
CA PRO A 193 -13.17 -26.92 11.15
C PRO A 193 -11.75 -27.25 10.68
N LEU A 194 -10.91 -26.22 10.62
CA LEU A 194 -9.49 -26.37 10.37
C LEU A 194 -8.78 -26.97 11.58
N SER A 195 -7.62 -27.58 11.34
CA SER A 195 -6.76 -28.08 12.39
C SER A 195 -6.35 -26.97 13.35
N LYS A 196 -6.44 -27.26 14.65
CA LYS A 196 -5.92 -26.40 15.73
C LYS A 196 -4.39 -26.33 15.74
N LYS A 197 -3.72 -27.28 15.09
CA LYS A 197 -2.26 -27.30 14.99
C LYS A 197 -1.82 -26.18 14.05
N THR A 198 -0.85 -25.40 14.50
CA THR A 198 -0.23 -24.34 13.70
C THR A 198 1.13 -24.78 13.17
N GLY A 199 1.44 -24.30 11.98
CA GLY A 199 2.66 -24.63 11.27
C GLY A 199 3.14 -23.49 10.40
N ASN A 200 4.27 -23.73 9.75
CA ASN A 200 4.78 -22.92 8.67
C ASN A 200 5.41 -23.86 7.64
N ILE A 201 5.64 -23.34 6.46
CA ILE A 201 6.33 -24.04 5.38
C ILE A 201 7.80 -23.68 5.49
N TYR A 202 8.62 -24.73 5.62
CA TYR A 202 10.06 -24.64 5.62
C TYR A 202 10.60 -25.22 4.33
N TYR A 203 11.60 -24.58 3.77
CA TYR A 203 12.31 -25.06 2.58
C TYR A 203 13.80 -24.73 2.72
N ASP A 204 14.59 -25.43 1.93
CA ASP A 204 16.01 -25.23 1.82
C ASP A 204 16.29 -24.60 0.45
N LEU A 205 17.22 -23.66 0.40
CA LEU A 205 17.56 -22.91 -0.79
C LEU A 205 18.98 -23.26 -1.20
N LYS A 206 19.15 -23.84 -2.38
CA LYS A 206 20.45 -24.12 -2.97
C LYS A 206 20.74 -23.07 -4.04
N VAL A 207 21.90 -22.44 -3.93
CA VAL A 207 22.39 -21.45 -4.89
C VAL A 207 23.72 -21.97 -5.41
N SER A 208 23.85 -22.06 -6.72
CA SER A 208 25.11 -22.43 -7.38
C SER A 208 25.54 -21.33 -8.33
N THR A 209 26.83 -21.00 -8.29
CA THR A 209 27.49 -20.01 -9.15
C THR A 209 28.88 -20.53 -9.54
N ILE A 210 29.51 -19.92 -10.54
CA ILE A 210 30.89 -20.20 -10.94
C ILE A 210 31.80 -19.15 -10.31
N ARG A 211 32.90 -19.59 -9.68
CA ARG A 211 33.88 -18.69 -9.07
C ARG A 211 34.60 -17.87 -10.14
N LYS A 212 34.57 -16.54 -10.02
CA LYS A 212 35.17 -15.59 -10.99
C LYS A 212 36.33 -14.78 -10.40
N ASP A 213 36.86 -15.19 -9.24
CA ASP A 213 38.02 -14.54 -8.63
C ASP A 213 39.29 -14.84 -9.44
N ASP A 214 40.26 -13.92 -9.52
CA ASP A 214 41.59 -14.12 -10.17
C ASP A 214 42.50 -15.15 -9.44
N THR A 215 41.91 -16.04 -8.64
CA THR A 215 42.60 -17.10 -7.91
C THR A 215 42.70 -18.37 -8.73
N PHE A 216 43.57 -19.29 -8.33
CA PHE A 216 43.76 -20.59 -9.00
C PHE A 216 42.48 -21.44 -9.11
N PHE A 217 41.47 -21.16 -8.30
CA PHE A 217 40.18 -21.86 -8.28
C PHE A 217 39.09 -21.16 -9.12
N ALA A 218 39.48 -20.23 -10.00
CA ALA A 218 38.58 -19.62 -10.97
C ALA A 218 37.96 -20.69 -11.88
N GLY A 219 36.65 -20.63 -12.09
CA GLY A 219 35.90 -21.60 -12.90
C GLY A 219 35.31 -22.78 -12.11
N GLU A 220 35.61 -22.94 -10.82
CA GLU A 220 34.99 -23.99 -10.00
C GLU A 220 33.55 -23.62 -9.57
N PRO A 221 32.62 -24.59 -9.53
CA PRO A 221 31.26 -24.36 -9.07
C PRO A 221 31.23 -24.18 -7.55
N ILE A 222 30.75 -23.02 -7.09
CA ILE A 222 30.46 -22.77 -5.68
C ILE A 222 28.99 -23.10 -5.44
N VAL A 223 28.73 -24.03 -4.53
CA VAL A 223 27.37 -24.37 -4.08
C VAL A 223 27.19 -23.96 -2.63
N THR A 224 26.14 -23.19 -2.37
CA THR A 224 25.74 -22.78 -1.03
C THR A 224 24.31 -23.24 -0.77
N ILE A 225 24.09 -23.89 0.38
CA ILE A 225 22.76 -24.28 0.82
C ILE A 225 22.38 -23.49 2.08
N THR A 226 21.27 -22.76 1.99
CA THR A 226 20.63 -22.11 3.14
C THR A 226 19.44 -22.92 3.59
N ARG A 227 19.56 -23.56 4.76
CA ARG A 227 18.54 -24.46 5.32
C ARG A 227 17.53 -23.76 6.21
N GLY A 228 16.30 -24.26 6.18
CA GLY A 228 15.24 -23.89 7.13
C GLY A 228 14.66 -22.49 6.96
N LYS A 229 14.59 -21.99 5.73
CA LYS A 229 13.91 -20.73 5.43
C LYS A 229 12.41 -20.87 5.63
N LYS A 230 11.79 -19.81 6.16
CA LYS A 230 10.34 -19.75 6.42
C LYS A 230 9.64 -19.05 5.26
N PHE A 231 8.60 -19.68 4.73
CA PHE A 231 7.82 -19.08 3.66
C PHE A 231 6.84 -18.02 4.18
N LEU A 232 6.10 -18.31 5.25
CA LEU A 232 5.11 -17.38 5.81
C LEU A 232 5.72 -16.56 6.96
N GLN A 233 5.25 -15.31 7.12
CA GLN A 233 5.70 -14.44 8.22
C GLN A 233 5.15 -14.92 9.58
N SER A 234 3.88 -15.32 9.60
CA SER A 234 3.18 -15.86 10.77
C SER A 234 2.93 -17.37 10.62
N LYS A 235 2.59 -18.02 11.72
CA LYS A 235 2.15 -19.42 11.69
C LYS A 235 0.67 -19.47 11.32
N VAL A 236 0.30 -20.38 10.43
CA VAL A 236 -1.10 -20.61 10.00
C VAL A 236 -1.51 -22.05 10.30
N SER A 237 -2.79 -22.38 10.09
CA SER A 237 -3.24 -23.77 10.23
C SER A 237 -2.48 -24.69 9.28
N VAL A 238 -2.17 -25.90 9.73
CA VAL A 238 -1.47 -26.92 8.92
C VAL A 238 -2.22 -27.24 7.64
N ASP A 239 -3.56 -27.27 7.66
CA ASP A 239 -4.38 -27.50 6.46
C ASP A 239 -4.14 -26.47 5.36
N ILE A 240 -3.87 -25.21 5.72
CA ILE A 240 -3.59 -24.14 4.75
C ILE A 240 -2.16 -24.29 4.22
N CYS A 241 -1.21 -24.60 5.12
CA CYS A 241 0.18 -24.85 4.72
C CYS A 241 0.27 -26.01 3.70
N GLU A 242 -0.47 -27.09 3.92
CA GLU A 242 -0.49 -28.25 3.03
C GLU A 242 -1.05 -27.90 1.65
N GLU A 243 -2.08 -27.06 1.57
CA GLU A 243 -2.60 -26.62 0.25
C GLU A 243 -1.61 -25.72 -0.48
N ILE A 244 -0.93 -24.82 0.21
CA ILE A 244 0.13 -24.00 -0.41
C ILE A 244 1.19 -24.93 -1.03
N VAL A 245 1.65 -25.94 -0.28
CA VAL A 245 2.66 -26.89 -0.77
C VAL A 245 2.15 -27.71 -1.95
N LYS A 246 0.88 -28.13 -1.96
CA LYS A 246 0.28 -28.84 -3.09
C LYS A 246 0.20 -27.96 -4.34
N ARG A 247 -0.06 -26.67 -4.18
CA ARG A 247 -0.47 -25.82 -5.30
C ARG A 247 0.68 -25.37 -6.18
N LYS A 248 1.88 -25.09 -5.63
CA LYS A 248 3.10 -24.81 -6.43
C LYS A 248 4.34 -24.56 -5.58
N GLN A 249 5.46 -25.18 -5.97
CA GLN A 249 6.80 -24.77 -5.55
C GLN A 249 7.25 -23.45 -6.23
N GLU A 250 6.65 -23.11 -7.38
CA GLU A 250 6.94 -21.89 -8.15
C GLU A 250 6.70 -20.61 -7.34
N ASP A 251 5.71 -20.55 -6.46
CA ASP A 251 5.46 -19.35 -5.66
C ASP A 251 6.57 -19.10 -4.64
N ILE A 252 7.14 -20.17 -4.10
CA ILE A 252 8.32 -20.11 -3.23
C ILE A 252 9.53 -19.66 -4.04
N PHE A 253 9.67 -20.17 -5.27
CA PHE A 253 10.73 -19.77 -6.20
C PHE A 253 10.65 -18.29 -6.54
N ASN A 254 9.49 -17.85 -7.02
CA ASN A 254 9.23 -16.47 -7.40
C ASN A 254 9.50 -15.52 -6.23
N LYS A 255 9.06 -15.88 -5.02
CA LYS A 255 9.34 -15.09 -3.83
C LYS A 255 10.84 -14.90 -3.60
N GLU A 256 11.63 -15.97 -3.66
CA GLU A 256 13.09 -15.84 -3.45
C GLU A 256 13.77 -15.13 -4.61
N TRP A 257 13.40 -15.47 -5.84
CA TRP A 257 13.95 -14.87 -7.05
C TRP A 257 13.80 -13.35 -7.05
N TRP A 258 12.58 -12.86 -6.81
CA TRP A 258 12.30 -11.43 -6.76
C TRP A 258 12.82 -10.73 -5.50
N ASN A 259 13.23 -11.48 -4.47
CA ASN A 259 13.76 -10.92 -3.22
C ASN A 259 15.30 -10.73 -3.24
N GLY A 260 15.89 -10.68 -4.42
CA GLY A 260 17.28 -10.21 -4.62
C GLY A 260 18.10 -11.04 -5.60
N TYR A 261 17.74 -12.31 -5.84
CA TYR A 261 18.49 -13.16 -6.77
C TYR A 261 18.30 -12.75 -8.23
N SER A 262 17.15 -12.18 -8.59
CA SER A 262 16.91 -11.60 -9.92
C SER A 262 17.93 -10.50 -10.25
N MET A 263 18.27 -9.67 -9.27
CA MET A 263 19.30 -8.65 -9.42
C MET A 263 20.70 -9.25 -9.46
N GLN A 264 20.99 -10.29 -8.66
CA GLN A 264 22.29 -10.97 -8.69
C GLN A 264 22.53 -11.66 -10.04
N ALA A 265 21.51 -12.27 -10.63
CA ALA A 265 21.59 -12.93 -11.93
C ALA A 265 21.96 -11.97 -13.08
N LEU A 266 21.69 -10.66 -12.93
CA LEU A 266 22.14 -9.66 -13.91
C LEU A 266 23.66 -9.48 -13.90
N TYR A 267 24.30 -9.60 -12.74
CA TYR A 267 25.75 -9.48 -12.58
C TYR A 267 26.47 -10.83 -12.73
N ASP A 268 25.77 -11.92 -12.43
CA ASP A 268 26.28 -13.27 -12.53
C ASP A 268 25.35 -14.16 -13.38
N PRO A 269 25.63 -14.27 -14.70
CA PRO A 269 24.81 -15.07 -15.61
C PRO A 269 24.77 -16.57 -15.28
N ASP A 270 25.74 -17.08 -14.52
CA ASP A 270 25.87 -18.50 -14.18
C ASP A 270 25.10 -18.88 -12.90
N LEU A 271 24.48 -17.89 -12.24
CA LEU A 271 23.71 -18.08 -11.02
C LEU A 271 22.50 -18.97 -11.28
N LYS A 272 22.43 -20.09 -10.57
CA LYS A 272 21.28 -20.99 -10.55
C LYS A 272 20.75 -21.12 -9.13
N MET A 273 19.42 -21.07 -9.02
CA MET A 273 18.69 -21.18 -7.76
C MET A 273 17.74 -22.38 -7.80
N GLU A 274 17.79 -23.22 -6.77
CA GLU A 274 16.95 -24.40 -6.61
C GLU A 274 16.30 -24.42 -5.23
N ILE A 275 15.03 -24.83 -5.17
CA ILE A 275 14.32 -25.02 -3.91
C ILE A 275 14.28 -26.51 -3.59
N LEU A 276 14.72 -26.86 -2.39
CA LEU A 276 14.81 -28.23 -1.89
C LEU A 276 13.97 -28.39 -0.62
N ASN A 277 13.55 -29.63 -0.34
CA ASN A 277 12.96 -30.08 0.93
C ASN A 277 11.82 -29.20 1.48
N VAL A 278 10.87 -28.82 0.61
CA VAL A 278 9.67 -28.09 1.01
C VAL A 278 8.82 -28.97 1.93
N ARG A 279 8.59 -28.51 3.16
CA ARG A 279 7.89 -29.28 4.20
C ARG A 279 7.07 -28.39 5.12
N VAL A 280 5.93 -28.91 5.57
CA VAL A 280 5.10 -28.27 6.59
C VAL A 280 5.56 -28.75 7.96
N ALA A 281 5.89 -27.82 8.86
CA ALA A 281 6.26 -28.18 10.23
C ALA A 281 5.83 -27.11 11.24
N THR A 282 5.57 -27.53 12.48
CA THR A 282 5.29 -26.61 13.60
C THR A 282 6.55 -25.85 14.05
N ARG A 283 7.70 -26.50 13.94
CA ARG A 283 9.03 -25.97 14.28
C ARG A 283 10.07 -26.49 13.29
N LEU A 284 11.11 -25.69 13.06
CA LEU A 284 12.27 -26.14 12.32
C LEU A 284 13.03 -27.19 13.14
N THR A 285 13.22 -28.36 12.56
CA THR A 285 14.12 -29.41 13.08
C THR A 285 15.37 -29.42 12.21
N ARG A 286 16.54 -29.55 12.84
CA ARG A 286 17.83 -29.66 12.13
C ARG A 286 18.10 -31.11 11.81
N ASP A 287 18.42 -31.39 10.56
CA ASP A 287 18.83 -32.72 10.14
C ASP A 287 20.35 -32.80 10.07
N LYS A 288 20.94 -33.28 11.16
CA LYS A 288 22.40 -33.38 11.29
C LYS A 288 23.01 -34.42 10.35
N ALA A 289 22.26 -35.47 9.98
CA ALA A 289 22.80 -36.51 9.12
C ALA A 289 22.99 -35.98 7.69
N GLN A 290 21.98 -35.27 7.20
CA GLN A 290 22.04 -34.61 5.90
C GLN A 290 23.03 -33.43 5.89
N ASP A 291 23.24 -32.75 7.02
CA ASP A 291 24.28 -31.71 7.13
C ASP A 291 25.69 -32.32 6.94
N ILE A 292 25.97 -33.46 7.59
CA ILE A 292 27.28 -34.15 7.48
C ILE A 292 27.56 -34.63 6.05
N GLU A 293 26.53 -35.09 5.34
CA GLU A 293 26.67 -35.57 3.96
C GLU A 293 27.01 -34.43 2.99
N ASP A 294 26.31 -33.29 3.09
CA ASP A 294 26.59 -32.11 2.28
C ASP A 294 27.95 -31.47 2.62
N GLU A 295 28.36 -31.49 3.89
CA GLU A 295 29.71 -31.05 4.31
C GLU A 295 30.80 -31.93 3.70
N LYS A 296 30.59 -33.26 3.63
CA LYS A 296 31.50 -34.18 2.92
C LYS A 296 31.54 -33.92 1.42
N ALA A 297 30.44 -33.44 0.84
CA ALA A 297 30.38 -33.00 -0.55
C ALA A 297 31.03 -31.62 -0.78
N GLY A 298 31.58 -30.99 0.25
CA GLY A 298 32.25 -29.68 0.17
C GLY A 298 31.28 -28.50 0.03
N ILE A 299 29.99 -28.69 0.32
CA ILE A 299 28.97 -27.65 0.20
C ILE A 299 28.95 -26.79 1.46
N TYR A 300 28.94 -25.46 1.30
CA TYR A 300 28.76 -24.57 2.44
C TYR A 300 27.30 -24.56 2.92
N ILE A 301 27.10 -24.87 4.20
CA ILE A 301 25.77 -24.97 4.83
C ILE A 301 25.58 -23.81 5.80
N GLY A 302 24.49 -23.05 5.61
CA GLY A 302 24.06 -22.01 6.54
C GLY A 302 22.61 -22.21 6.97
N TYR A 303 22.28 -21.87 8.23
CA TYR A 303 20.90 -21.85 8.70
C TYR A 303 20.36 -20.42 8.79
N GLU A 304 19.16 -20.19 8.24
CA GLU A 304 18.50 -18.86 8.28
C GLU A 304 18.35 -18.33 9.71
N ALA A 305 18.03 -19.22 10.65
CA ALA A 305 17.92 -18.87 12.07
C ALA A 305 19.24 -18.33 12.66
N ASP A 306 20.37 -18.85 12.20
CA ASP A 306 21.69 -18.45 12.69
C ASP A 306 22.13 -17.14 12.04
N PHE A 307 21.85 -16.94 10.75
CA PHE A 307 22.01 -15.65 10.08
C PHE A 307 21.15 -14.55 10.74
N ALA A 308 19.90 -14.84 11.09
CA ALA A 308 19.02 -13.90 11.79
C ALA A 308 19.56 -13.52 13.18
N LYS A 309 20.04 -14.51 13.96
CA LYS A 309 20.69 -14.28 15.26
C LYS A 309 21.96 -13.45 15.11
N ALA A 310 22.82 -13.78 14.15
CA ALA A 310 24.06 -13.06 13.87
C ALA A 310 23.77 -11.61 13.47
N LYS A 311 22.78 -11.37 12.59
CA LYS A 311 22.33 -10.03 12.20
C LYS A 311 21.79 -9.23 13.39
N LYS A 312 21.04 -9.86 14.30
CA LYS A 312 20.55 -9.21 15.53
C LYS A 312 21.72 -8.82 16.43
N LYS A 313 22.67 -9.73 16.67
CA LYS A 313 23.90 -9.46 17.44
C LYS A 313 24.74 -8.36 16.80
N TRP A 314 24.91 -8.37 15.48
CA TRP A 314 25.66 -7.34 14.77
C TRP A 314 24.99 -5.97 14.87
N LYS A 315 23.66 -5.89 14.70
CA LYS A 315 22.89 -4.65 14.91
C LYS A 315 23.04 -4.13 16.35
N GLN A 316 23.07 -5.02 17.33
CA GLN A 316 23.30 -4.68 18.72
C GLN A 316 24.72 -4.13 18.95
N LYS A 317 25.77 -4.84 18.50
CA LYS A 317 27.16 -4.35 18.57
C LYS A 317 27.33 -3.00 17.88
N ARG A 318 26.68 -2.78 16.74
CA ARG A 318 26.70 -1.48 16.03
C ARG A 318 26.02 -0.38 16.84
N LYS A 319 24.92 -0.70 17.53
CA LYS A 319 24.22 0.22 18.43
C LYS A 319 25.08 0.58 19.65
N GLU A 320 25.79 -0.38 20.23
CA GLU A 320 26.72 -0.19 21.34
C GLU A 320 27.92 0.66 20.90
N LYS A 321 28.55 0.34 19.76
CA LYS A 321 29.66 1.13 19.22
C LYS A 321 29.27 2.58 18.89
N ARG A 322 28.05 2.81 18.37
CA ARG A 322 27.52 4.17 18.14
C ARG A 322 27.30 4.91 19.45
N LEU A 323 26.79 4.23 20.48
CA LEU A 323 26.59 4.83 21.79
C LEU A 323 27.94 5.22 22.41
N GLU A 324 28.93 4.33 22.35
CA GLU A 324 30.29 4.58 22.82
C GLU A 324 30.96 5.75 22.08
N GLN A 325 30.81 5.82 20.76
CA GLN A 325 31.31 6.95 19.97
C GLN A 325 30.63 8.27 20.36
N ALA A 326 29.31 8.26 20.60
CA ALA A 326 28.58 9.45 21.03
C ALA A 326 29.05 9.90 22.43
N LYS A 327 29.22 8.98 23.39
CA LYS A 327 29.80 9.29 24.71
C LYS A 327 31.19 9.95 24.59
N ARG A 328 32.08 9.36 23.79
CA ARG A 328 33.42 9.94 23.53
C ARG A 328 33.38 11.32 22.89
N LYS A 329 32.40 11.59 22.03
CA LYS A 329 32.21 12.93 21.44
C LYS A 329 31.78 13.95 22.50
N VAL A 330 30.86 13.58 23.41
CA VAL A 330 30.45 14.46 24.53
C VAL A 330 31.66 14.82 25.39
N VAL A 331 32.43 13.82 25.83
CA VAL A 331 33.63 14.06 26.67
C VAL A 331 34.68 14.91 25.95
N LYS A 332 34.75 14.90 24.61
CA LYS A 332 35.77 15.63 23.85
C LYS A 332 35.34 17.04 23.40
N LYS A 333 34.06 17.24 23.09
CA LYS A 333 33.54 18.45 22.43
C LYS A 333 32.32 19.07 23.13
N GLY A 334 31.84 18.47 24.21
CA GLY A 334 30.64 18.88 24.92
C GLY A 334 29.34 18.41 24.27
N TRP A 335 28.29 18.34 25.07
CA TRP A 335 26.95 17.89 24.68
C TRP A 335 26.32 18.71 23.55
N GLU A 336 26.51 20.02 23.54
CA GLU A 336 25.93 20.94 22.55
C GLU A 336 26.51 20.75 21.14
N SER A 337 27.70 20.17 21.03
CA SER A 337 28.32 19.84 19.75
C SER A 337 27.70 18.63 19.03
N LEU A 338 26.85 17.86 19.74
CA LEU A 338 26.09 16.76 19.15
C LEU A 338 24.90 17.31 18.36
N ASN A 339 24.69 16.76 17.16
CA ASN A 339 23.49 17.03 16.36
C ASN A 339 22.22 16.41 16.98
N ASP A 340 21.05 16.99 16.69
CA ASP A 340 19.75 16.65 17.29
C ASP A 340 19.43 15.15 17.31
N THR A 341 19.83 14.44 16.24
CA THR A 341 19.60 13.00 16.12
C THR A 341 20.46 12.20 17.10
N GLU A 342 21.70 12.62 17.33
CA GLU A 342 22.61 12.00 18.30
C GLU A 342 22.16 12.28 19.73
N GLN A 343 21.73 13.51 20.03
CA GLN A 343 21.16 13.86 21.34
C GLN A 343 19.90 13.06 21.67
N ARG A 344 18.94 12.96 20.73
CA ARG A 344 17.72 12.15 20.89
C ARG A 344 18.03 10.66 21.06
N PHE A 345 19.06 10.16 20.37
CA PHE A 345 19.50 8.78 20.49
C PHE A 345 20.11 8.48 21.87
N MET A 346 20.91 9.40 22.42
CA MET A 346 21.51 9.32 23.75
C MET A 346 20.45 9.38 24.86
N LYS A 347 19.54 10.37 24.81
CA LYS A 347 18.43 10.52 25.79
C LYS A 347 17.50 9.31 25.87
N LYS A 348 17.38 8.51 24.81
CA LYS A 348 16.58 7.28 24.80
C LYS A 348 17.27 6.08 25.47
N ARG A 349 18.55 6.19 25.83
CA ARG A 349 19.38 5.04 26.25
C ARG A 349 20.22 5.27 27.50
N LEU A 350 20.46 6.53 27.86
CA LEU A 350 21.15 6.92 29.07
C LEU A 350 20.19 7.73 29.93
N SER A 351 20.34 7.63 31.26
CA SER A 351 19.63 8.51 32.17
C SER A 351 20.14 9.95 32.05
N ALA A 352 19.35 10.91 32.54
CA ALA A 352 19.78 12.32 32.60
C ALA A 352 21.08 12.46 33.42
N GLU A 353 21.18 11.77 34.56
CA GLU A 353 22.36 11.72 35.42
C GLU A 353 23.62 11.22 34.68
N GLN A 354 23.48 10.20 33.84
CA GLN A 354 24.60 9.68 33.04
C GLN A 354 25.06 10.66 31.96
N ILE A 355 24.15 11.47 31.43
CA ILE A 355 24.48 12.51 30.44
C ILE A 355 25.16 13.69 31.14
N GLU A 356 24.68 14.07 32.32
CA GLU A 356 25.23 15.15 33.13
C GLU A 356 26.64 14.79 33.64
N ALA A 357 26.85 13.56 34.10
CA ALA A 357 28.19 13.09 34.49
C ALA A 357 29.20 13.17 33.33
N LEU A 358 28.80 12.76 32.11
CA LEU A 358 29.65 12.90 30.91
C LEU A 358 29.91 14.35 30.52
N GLN A 359 28.99 15.26 30.84
CA GLN A 359 29.16 16.70 30.60
C GLN A 359 30.09 17.31 31.65
N GLN A 360 30.00 16.90 32.92
CA GLN A 360 30.93 17.30 33.98
C GLN A 360 32.36 16.79 33.70
N GLU A 361 32.50 15.57 33.19
CA GLU A 361 33.79 15.04 32.70
C GLU A 361 34.37 15.89 31.55
N TRP A 362 33.54 16.44 30.67
CA TRP A 362 34.01 17.38 29.64
C TRP A 362 34.45 18.72 30.23
N VAL A 363 33.67 19.31 31.14
CA VAL A 363 34.00 20.61 31.79
C VAL A 363 35.36 20.53 32.48
N THR A 364 35.54 19.53 33.35
CA THR A 364 36.81 19.30 34.06
C THR A 364 37.99 19.05 33.13
N ALA A 365 37.79 18.30 32.03
CA ALA A 365 38.84 18.05 31.04
C ALA A 365 39.22 19.29 30.21
N ASN A 366 38.32 20.27 30.07
CA ASN A 366 38.58 21.54 29.39
C ASN A 366 39.23 22.57 30.34
N GLU A 367 38.80 22.64 31.61
CA GLU A 367 39.43 23.48 32.64
C GLU A 367 40.93 23.15 32.79
N HIS A 368 41.29 21.87 32.83
CA HIS A 368 42.69 21.45 32.88
C HIS A 368 43.51 21.76 31.61
N LYS A 369 42.85 21.98 30.46
CA LYS A 369 43.55 22.44 29.24
C LYS A 369 43.80 23.94 29.27
N ASP A 370 42.83 24.72 29.74
CA ASP A 370 42.96 26.17 29.86
C ASP A 370 44.04 26.53 30.89
N GLU A 371 44.14 25.78 32.00
CA GLU A 371 45.23 25.89 32.99
C GLU A 371 46.61 25.55 32.38
N ALA A 372 46.69 24.50 31.56
CA ALA A 372 47.93 24.08 30.92
C ALA A 372 48.39 25.04 29.80
N GLU A 373 47.46 25.62 29.04
CA GLU A 373 47.77 26.62 28.01
C GLU A 373 48.20 27.96 28.63
N GLN A 374 47.60 28.39 29.75
CA GLN A 374 48.03 29.57 30.51
C GLN A 374 49.46 29.40 31.06
N LEU A 375 49.80 28.23 31.60
CA LEU A 375 51.16 27.91 32.07
C LEU A 375 52.24 27.89 30.97
N THR A 376 51.85 27.71 29.70
CA THR A 376 52.77 27.75 28.55
C THR A 376 52.89 29.12 27.88
N LEU A 377 51.97 30.04 28.13
CA LEU A 377 52.01 31.43 27.66
C LEU A 377 52.76 32.36 28.62
N ASP A 378 52.92 31.94 29.89
CA ASP A 378 53.67 32.64 30.93
C ASP A 378 55.15 32.20 31.03
N LEU A 379 55.64 31.43 30.04
CA LEU A 379 57.05 31.08 29.80
C LEU A 379 57.51 31.69 28.47
#